data_AF-A0A2V9QYW1-F1
#
_entry.id   AF-A0A2V9QYW1-F1
#
_cell.length_a   1.000
_cell.length_b   1.000
_cell.length_c   1.000
_cell.angle_alpha   90.00
_cell.angle_beta   90.00
_cell.angle_gamma   90.00
#
_symmetry.space_group_name_H-M   'P 1'
#
loop_
_entity.id
_entity.type
_entity.pdbx_description
1 polymer ?
#
loop_
_entity_poly.entity_id
_entity_poly.type
_entity_poly.pdbx_seq_one_letter_code
_entity_poly.pdbx_strand_id
1 'polypeptide(L)' 'MSLNIKNEEAHCLAQQLAELTGESMTKAVTEAVRERLARVKSKSVAERIRKIRGEFAERLKGDPLPDHGELLYDERGLPK' A
#
# COMPACT_ATOMS: atom_id res chain seq x y z
N MET A 1 -18.76 -19.25 4.48
CA MET A 1 -17.50 -20.04 4.59
C MET A 1 -17.01 -19.96 6.03
N SER A 2 -16.38 -21.02 6.55
CA SER A 2 -15.82 -21.05 7.91
C SER A 2 -14.29 -21.02 7.88
N LEU A 3 -13.71 -20.18 8.74
CA LEU A 3 -12.26 -20.15 9.01
C LEU A 3 -12.03 -20.95 10.29
N ASN A 4 -11.34 -22.09 10.20
CA ASN A 4 -11.05 -22.92 11.37
C ASN A 4 -9.61 -22.67 11.85
N ILE A 5 -9.45 -22.12 13.04
CA ILE A 5 -8.15 -21.86 13.67
C ILE A 5 -8.09 -22.66 14.96
N LYS A 6 -7.28 -23.73 14.99
CA LYS A 6 -7.06 -24.57 16.17
C LYS A 6 -5.90 -24.04 17.00
N ASN A 7 -6.08 -22.87 17.58
CA ASN A 7 -5.09 -22.22 18.46
C ASN A 7 -5.84 -21.50 19.58
N GLU A 8 -5.53 -21.85 20.83
CA GLU A 8 -6.22 -21.32 22.02
C GLU A 8 -5.94 -19.83 22.24
N GLU A 9 -4.71 -19.38 21.97
CA GLU A 9 -4.33 -17.97 22.06
C GLU A 9 -5.13 -17.12 21.07
N ALA A 10 -5.24 -17.56 19.81
CA ALA A 10 -6.00 -16.87 18.78
C ALA A 10 -7.49 -16.76 19.15
N HIS A 11 -8.07 -17.81 19.74
CA HIS A 11 -9.43 -17.78 20.23
C HIS A 11 -9.60 -16.78 21.39
N CYS A 12 -8.68 -16.79 22.35
CA CYS A 12 -8.69 -15.89 23.50
C CYS A 12 -8.58 -14.41 23.06
N LEU A 13 -7.66 -14.12 22.13
CA LEU A 13 -7.49 -12.78 21.55
C LEU A 13 -8.73 -12.34 20.77
N ALA A 14 -9.33 -13.23 19.97
CA ALA A 14 -10.55 -12.92 19.23
C ALA A 14 -11.74 -12.63 20.16
N GLN A 15 -11.85 -13.36 21.27
CA GLN A 15 -12.90 -13.15 22.27
C GLN A 15 -12.69 -11.81 22.98
N GLN A 16 -11.48 -11.54 23.49
CA GLN A 16 -11.16 -10.26 24.14
C GLN A 16 -11.41 -9.07 23.21
N LEU A 17 -11.03 -9.19 21.93
CA LEU A 17 -11.27 -8.14 20.95
C LEU A 17 -12.77 -7.88 20.77
N ALA A 18 -13.58 -8.93 20.65
CA ALA A 18 -15.03 -8.82 20.51
C ALA A 18 -15.68 -8.18 21.74
N GLU A 19 -15.25 -8.57 22.95
CA GLU A 19 -15.74 -7.98 24.20
C GLU A 19 -15.40 -6.49 24.30
N LEU A 20 -14.17 -6.10 23.95
CA LEU A 20 -13.73 -4.71 23.99
C LEU A 20 -14.40 -3.83 22.93
N THR A 21 -14.70 -4.38 21.75
CA THR A 21 -15.36 -3.62 20.67
C THR A 21 -16.89 -3.67 20.73
N GLY A 22 -17.47 -4.55 21.55
CA GLY A 22 -18.91 -4.79 21.57
C GLY A 22 -19.44 -5.46 20.30
N GLU A 23 -18.57 -6.14 19.55
CA GLU A 23 -18.89 -6.79 18.28
C GLU A 23 -18.98 -8.31 18.42
N SER A 24 -19.49 -9.00 17.40
CA SER A 24 -19.35 -10.46 17.34
C SER A 24 -17.91 -10.85 17.06
N MET A 25 -17.45 -12.01 17.58
CA MET A 25 -16.11 -12.54 17.27
C MET A 25 -15.81 -12.59 15.77
N THR A 26 -16.79 -12.96 14.95
CA THR A 26 -16.63 -12.96 13.49
C THR A 26 -16.34 -11.58 12.93
N LYS A 27 -17.07 -10.55 13.38
CA LYS A 27 -16.86 -9.17 12.93
C LYS A 27 -15.52 -8.63 13.41
N ALA A 28 -15.22 -8.78 14.70
CA ALA A 28 -13.97 -8.36 15.32
C ALA A 28 -12.74 -8.95 14.60
N VAL A 29 -12.75 -10.27 14.33
CA VAL A 29 -11.66 -10.94 13.60
C VAL A 29 -11.59 -10.48 12.15
N THR A 30 -12.73 -10.29 11.49
CA THR A 30 -12.78 -9.83 10.09
C THR A 30 -12.17 -8.43 9.95
N GLU A 31 -12.53 -7.50 10.83
CA GLU A 31 -11.96 -6.14 10.83
C GLU A 31 -10.46 -6.17 11.16
N ALA A 32 -10.04 -6.91 12.19
CA ALA A 32 -8.63 -7.01 12.55
C ALA A 32 -7.76 -7.53 11.40
N VAL A 33 -8.23 -8.57 10.69
CA VAL A 33 -7.55 -9.12 9.52
C VAL A 33 -7.54 -8.11 8.38
N ARG A 34 -8.67 -7.43 8.11
CA ARG A 34 -8.77 -6.42 7.05
C ARG A 34 -7.79 -5.27 7.29
N GLU A 35 -7.76 -4.73 8.49
CA GLU A 35 -6.84 -3.67 8.87
C GLU A 35 -5.38 -4.10 8.74
N ARG A 36 -5.04 -5.31 9.22
CA ARG A 36 -3.68 -5.81 9.11
C ARG A 36 -3.27 -5.97 7.65
N LEU A 37 -4.17 -6.48 6.80
CA LEU A 37 -3.94 -6.57 5.36
C LEU A 37 -3.74 -5.19 4.73
N ALA A 38 -4.53 -4.18 5.11
CA ALA A 38 -4.37 -2.81 4.62
C ALA A 38 -3.00 -2.22 5.02
N ARG A 39 -2.56 -2.43 6.28
CA ARG A 39 -1.25 -2.01 6.78
C ARG A 39 -0.09 -2.71 6.05
N VAL A 40 -0.24 -4.00 5.72
CA VAL A 40 0.80 -4.74 4.99
C VAL A 40 0.84 -4.35 3.51
N LYS A 41 -0.33 -4.21 2.86
CA LYS A 41 -0.42 -3.79 1.45
C LYS A 41 0.10 -2.37 1.21
N SER A 42 -0.19 -1.44 2.12
CA SER A 42 0.33 -0.07 2.01
C SER A 42 1.85 -0.03 2.11
N LYS A 43 2.44 -0.80 3.04
CA LYS A 43 3.91 -0.94 3.13
C LYS A 43 4.51 -1.54 1.86
N SER A 44 3.91 -2.60 1.30
CA SER A 44 4.44 -3.23 0.08
C SER A 44 4.36 -2.31 -1.15
N VAL A 45 3.32 -1.49 -1.27
CA VAL A 45 3.22 -0.48 -2.33
C VAL A 45 4.30 0.60 -2.17
N ALA A 46 4.50 1.11 -0.96
CA ALA A 46 5.53 2.12 -0.69
C ALA A 46 6.94 1.57 -1.00
N GLU A 47 7.24 0.35 -0.59
CA GLU A 47 8.49 -0.34 -0.91
C GLU A 47 8.66 -0.54 -2.41
N ARG A 48 7.60 -0.95 -3.11
CA ARG A 48 7.60 -1.09 -4.58
C ARG A 48 7.89 0.23 -5.27
N ILE A 49 7.26 1.33 -4.84
CA ILE A 49 7.53 2.68 -5.38
C ILE A 49 8.97 3.07 -5.13
N ARG A 50 9.51 2.86 -3.92
CA ARG A 50 10.93 3.14 -3.62
C ARG A 50 11.87 2.33 -4.49
N LYS A 51 11.56 1.05 -4.73
CA LYS A 51 12.35 0.18 -5.61
C LYS A 51 12.36 0.70 -7.05
N ILE A 52 11.20 1.01 -7.62
CA ILE A 52 11.08 1.59 -8.97
C ILE A 52 11.85 2.91 -9.03
N ARG A 53 11.68 3.79 -8.04
CA ARG A 53 12.42 5.06 -7.97
C ARG A 53 13.93 4.84 -7.97
N GLY A 54 14.44 3.90 -7.17
CA GLY A 54 15.86 3.57 -7.14
C GLY A 54 16.37 3.04 -8.48
N GLU A 55 15.65 2.11 -9.09
CA GLU A 55 15.98 1.55 -10.41
C GLU A 55 16.01 2.62 -11.51
N PHE A 56 15.07 3.56 -11.49
CA PHE A 56 15.01 4.65 -12.47
C PHE A 56 16.02 5.77 -12.17
N ALA A 57 16.25 6.11 -10.90
CA ALA A 57 17.22 7.14 -10.52
C ALA A 57 18.63 6.79 -10.98
N GLU A 58 19.02 5.53 -10.91
CA GLU A 58 20.31 5.05 -11.43
C GLU A 58 20.40 5.16 -12.97
N ARG A 59 19.29 4.95 -13.68
CA ARG A 59 19.24 5.06 -15.16
C ARG A 59 19.17 6.50 -15.65
N LEU A 60 18.61 7.40 -14.84
CA LEU A 60 18.49 8.83 -15.12
C LEU A 60 19.73 9.63 -14.68
N LYS A 61 20.82 8.96 -14.28
CA LYS A 61 22.12 9.62 -14.10
C LYS A 61 22.64 10.09 -15.45
N GLY A 62 22.37 11.35 -15.76
CA GLY A 62 22.76 12.05 -16.99
C GLY A 62 22.32 13.52 -16.92
N ASP A 63 22.47 14.25 -18.02
CA ASP A 63 21.98 15.63 -18.08
C ASP A 63 20.47 15.69 -17.82
N PRO A 64 19.97 16.76 -17.17
CA PRO A 64 18.53 16.95 -16.99
C PRO A 64 17.83 16.81 -18.33
N LEU A 65 16.75 16.01 -18.38
CA LEU A 65 15.92 16.02 -19.57
C LEU A 65 15.44 17.46 -19.82
N PRO A 66 15.47 17.94 -21.08
CA PRO A 66 14.93 19.25 -21.42
C PRO A 66 13.48 19.35 -20.93
N ASP A 67 13.06 20.56 -20.56
CA ASP A 67 11.66 20.76 -20.23
C ASP A 67 10.80 20.35 -21.43
N HIS A 68 9.75 19.57 -21.15
CA HIS A 68 8.84 19.08 -22.17
C HIS A 68 8.18 20.22 -22.97
N GLY A 69 8.01 21.39 -22.36
CA GLY A 69 7.57 22.62 -23.01
C GLY A 69 8.55 23.06 -24.09
N GLU A 70 9.84 23.18 -23.75
CA GLU A 70 10.90 23.55 -24.69
C GLU A 70 11.11 22.51 -25.80
N LEU A 71 10.90 21.23 -25.49
CA LEU A 71 11.05 20.13 -26.44
C LEU A 71 9.90 20.07 -27.45
N LEU A 72 8.66 20.22 -26.99
CA LEU A 72 7.46 19.95 -27.79
C LEU A 72 6.81 21.22 -28.37
N TYR A 73 7.07 22.38 -27.78
CA TYR A 73 6.41 23.63 -28.16
C TYR A 73 7.45 24.71 -28.52
N ASP A 74 7.07 25.57 -29.46
CA ASP A 74 7.82 26.78 -29.77
C ASP A 74 7.54 27.90 -28.74
N GLU A 75 8.20 29.04 -28.89
CA GLU A 75 8.05 30.20 -28.00
C GLU A 75 6.63 30.80 -28.00
N ARG A 76 5.78 30.42 -28.97
CA ARG A 76 4.38 30.82 -29.09
C ARG A 76 3.43 29.78 -28.50
N GLY A 77 3.96 28.67 -27.98
CA GLY A 77 3.18 27.56 -27.41
C GLY A 77 2.55 26.66 -28.47
N LEU A 78 3.01 26.72 -29.73
CA LEU A 78 2.54 25.83 -30.80
C LEU A 78 3.41 24.57 -30.86
N PRO A 79 2.83 23.39 -31.15
CA PRO A 79 3.61 22.18 -31.34
C PRO A 79 4.67 22.37 -32.45
N LYS A 80 5.90 21.96 -32.16
CA LYS A 80 6.96 21.86 -33.15
C LYS A 80 6.72 20.69 -34.12
#